data_AF-J8ABJ7-F1
#
_entry.id   AF-J8ABJ7-F1
#
_cell.length_a   1.000
_cell.length_b   1.000
_cell.length_c   1.000
_cell.angle_alpha   90.00
_cell.angle_beta   90.00
_cell.angle_gamma   90.00
#
_symmetry.space_group_name_H-M   'P 1'
#
loop_
_entity.id
_entity.type
_entity.pdbx_description
1 polymer ?
#
loop_
_entity_poly.entity_id
_entity_poly.type
_entity_poly.pdbx_seq_one_letter_code
_entity_poly.pdbx_strand_id
1 'polypeptide(L)' 'MNLENELEVILRCKKLMSEAFSIGGGEQIEFIQKGNKYMYFAITSPFKETCYYRIDDLLDTFQLKGSKWEYSITI' A
#
# COMPACT_ATOMS: atom_id res chain seq x y z
N MET A 1 -19.19 -8.44 -6.09
CA MET A 1 -17.77 -8.23 -6.45
C MET A 1 -17.10 -9.60 -6.37
N ASN A 2 -16.32 -10.01 -7.37
CA ASN A 2 -15.65 -11.31 -7.38
C ASN A 2 -14.39 -11.23 -6.50
N LEU A 3 -14.25 -12.17 -5.55
CA LEU A 3 -13.10 -12.27 -4.65
C LEU A 3 -11.79 -12.38 -5.41
N GLU A 4 -11.79 -13.08 -6.55
CA GLU A 4 -10.61 -13.26 -7.41
C GLU A 4 -10.12 -11.92 -7.97
N ASN A 5 -11.03 -11.09 -8.48
CA ASN A 5 -10.68 -9.78 -9.01
C ASN A 5 -10.11 -8.85 -7.92
N GLU A 6 -10.63 -8.95 -6.68
CA GLU A 6 -10.10 -8.16 -5.57
C GLU A 6 -8.69 -8.61 -5.19
N LEU A 7 -8.47 -9.92 -5.13
CA LEU A 7 -7.14 -10.46 -4.85
C LEU A 7 -6.14 -10.06 -5.94
N GLU A 8 -6.53 -10.10 -7.21
CA GLU A 8 -5.69 -9.66 -8.33
C GLU A 8 -5.28 -8.19 -8.19
N VAL A 9 -6.22 -7.30 -7.85
CA VAL A 9 -5.93 -5.88 -7.63
C VAL A 9 -5.01 -5.68 -6.43
N ILE A 10 -5.23 -6.39 -5.32
CA ILE A 10 -4.37 -6.32 -4.14
C ILE A 10 -2.95 -6.76 -4.48
N LEU A 11 -2.78 -7.88 -5.18
CA LEU A 11 -1.48 -8.40 -5.60
C LEU A 11 -0.78 -7.42 -6.56
N ARG A 12 -1.53 -6.82 -7.49
CA ARG A 12 -1.01 -5.79 -8.39
C ARG A 12 -0.50 -4.57 -7.61
N CYS A 13 -1.27 -4.07 -6.65
CA CYS A 13 -0.84 -2.94 -5.81
C CYS A 13 0.43 -3.27 -5.02
N LYS A 14 0.50 -4.47 -4.41
CA LYS A 14 1.71 -4.91 -3.70
C LYS A 14 2.94 -4.93 -4.60
N LYS A 15 2.81 -5.44 -5.82
CA LYS A 15 3.92 -5.46 -6.79
C LYS A 15 4.38 -4.03 -7.13
N LEU A 16 3.45 -3.15 -7.48
CA LEU A 16 3.76 -1.76 -7.82
C LEU A 16 4.41 -1.01 -6.64
N MET A 17 3.91 -1.20 -5.42
CA MET A 17 4.54 -0.66 -4.22
C MET A 17 5.96 -1.18 -4.01
N SER A 18 6.18 -2.49 -4.21
CA SER A 18 7.50 -3.09 -4.07
C SER A 18 8.52 -2.45 -5.00
N GLU A 19 8.11 -2.19 -6.25
CA GLU A 19 8.93 -1.56 -7.27
C GLU A 19 9.17 -0.06 -6.95
N ALA A 20 8.10 0.68 -6.66
CA ALA A 20 8.15 2.13 -6.42
C ALA A 20 8.95 2.51 -5.17
N PHE A 21 8.81 1.75 -4.09
CA PHE A 21 9.50 2.02 -2.81
C PHE A 21 10.79 1.22 -2.64
N SER A 22 11.24 0.47 -3.66
CA SER A 22 12.44 -0.38 -3.62
C SER A 22 12.45 -1.34 -2.41
N ILE A 23 11.29 -1.93 -2.12
CA ILE A 23 11.07 -2.77 -0.94
C ILE A 23 11.81 -4.09 -1.15
N GLY A 24 12.74 -4.39 -0.24
CA GLY A 24 13.57 -5.59 -0.31
C GLY A 24 14.25 -5.88 1.03
N GLY A 25 15.01 -6.98 1.10
CA GLY A 25 15.90 -7.22 2.25
C GLY A 25 15.20 -7.38 3.61
N GLY A 26 13.98 -7.92 3.65
CA GLY A 26 13.26 -8.23 4.89
C GLY A 26 12.08 -7.30 5.21
N GLU A 27 11.85 -6.27 4.38
CA GLU A 27 10.62 -5.48 4.43
C GLU A 27 9.44 -6.27 3.81
N GLN A 28 8.24 -6.09 4.36
CA GLN A 28 7.03 -6.78 3.89
C GLN A 28 5.91 -5.78 3.60
N ILE A 29 5.10 -6.08 2.58
CA ILE A 29 3.91 -5.32 2.22
C ILE A 29 2.68 -6.10 2.65
N GLU A 30 1.96 -5.55 3.62
CA GLU A 30 0.76 -6.13 4.18
C GLU A 30 -0.47 -5.40 3.66
N PHE A 31 -1.47 -6.16 3.21
CA PHE A 31 -2.78 -5.59 2.91
C PHE A 31 -3.57 -5.57 4.22
N ILE A 32 -4.13 -4.42 4.57
CA ILE A 32 -4.85 -4.22 5.82
C ILE A 32 -6.34 -4.39 5.58
N GLN A 33 -6.89 -3.54 4.72
CA GLN A 33 -8.32 -3.51 4.42
C GLN A 33 -8.60 -2.72 3.14
N LYS A 34 -9.79 -2.92 2.60
CA LYS A 34 -10.35 -2.11 1.52
C LYS A 34 -11.47 -1.25 2.09
N GLY A 35 -11.34 0.07 1.95
CA GLY A 35 -12.42 1.02 2.18
C GLY A 35 -13.18 1.34 0.89
N ASN A 36 -14.13 2.28 0.97
CA ASN A 36 -14.94 2.68 -0.19
C ASN A 36 -14.12 3.35 -1.30
N LYS A 37 -13.14 4.20 -0.92
CA LYS A 37 -12.32 4.97 -1.86
C LYS A 37 -10.87 4.47 -1.97
N TYR A 38 -10.35 3.86 -0.89
CA TYR A 38 -8.94 3.52 -0.81
C TYR A 38 -8.74 2.08 -0.37
N MET A 39 -7.68 1.45 -0.88
CA MET A 39 -7.08 0.25 -0.29
C MET A 39 -5.96 0.66 0.66
N TYR A 40 -5.85 -0.03 1.79
CA TYR A 40 -4.89 0.30 2.84
C TYR A 40 -3.83 -0.77 2.95
N PHE A 41 -2.57 -0.33 3.02
CA PHE A 41 -1.39 -1.18 3.10
C PHE A 41 -0.47 -0.72 4.23
N ALA A 42 0.34 -1.64 4.74
CA ALA A 42 1.49 -1.33 5.59
C ALA A 42 2.76 -1.86 4.96
N ILE A 43 3.84 -1.08 5.06
CA ILE A 43 5.20 -1.56 4.86
C ILE A 43 5.78 -1.78 6.26
N THR A 44 6.04 -3.04 6.62
CA THR A 44 6.65 -3.44 7.88
C THR A 44 8.11 -3.79 7.66
N SER A 45 8.96 -3.50 8.66
CA SER A 45 10.38 -3.81 8.63
C SER A 45 10.83 -4.18 10.04
N PRO A 46 11.75 -5.14 10.22
CA PRO A 46 12.35 -5.39 11.52
C PRO A 46 13.26 -4.25 12.00
N PHE A 47 13.67 -3.34 11.09
CA PHE A 47 14.66 -2.29 11.39
C PHE A 47 14.10 -0.87 11.33
N LYS A 48 12.88 -0.69 10.80
CA LYS A 48 12.25 0.62 10.59
C LYS A 48 10.83 0.62 11.13
N GLU A 49 10.31 1.80 11.45
CA GLU A 49 8.91 1.96 11.82
C GLU A 49 7.98 1.55 10.68
N THR A 50 6.86 0.93 11.05
CA THR A 50 5.80 0.58 10.11
C THR A 50 5.23 1.83 9.46
N CYS A 51 5.27 1.86 8.12
CA CYS A 51 4.69 2.94 7.34
C CYS A 51 3.34 2.52 6.78
N TYR A 52 2.32 3.34 6.98
CA TYR A 52 0.96 3.07 6.48
C TYR A 52 0.69 3.86 5.20
N TYR A 53 0.05 3.20 4.25
CA TYR A 53 -0.30 3.73 2.95
C TYR A 53 -1.77 3.52 2.64
N ARG A 54 -2.34 4.43 1.86
CA ARG A 54 -3.62 4.24 1.19
C ARG A 54 -3.48 4.55 -0.29
N ILE A 55 -4.15 3.77 -1.13
CA ILE A 55 -4.06 3.84 -2.59
C ILE A 55 -5.48 3.96 -3.14
N ASP A 56 -5.74 4.93 -4.01
CA ASP A 56 -7.03 5.04 -4.69
C ASP A 56 -7.08 4.26 -6.02
N ASP A 57 -8.18 4.43 -6.73
CA ASP A 57 -8.45 3.78 -8.02
C ASP A 57 -7.56 4.29 -9.16
N LEU A 58 -6.95 5.47 -9.01
CA LEU A 58 -5.99 6.04 -9.95
C LEU A 58 -4.54 5.70 -9.58
N LEU A 59 -4.34 4.86 -8.56
CA LEU A 59 -3.05 4.47 -8.01
C LEU A 59 -2.30 5.62 -7.31
N ASP A 60 -3.00 6.72 -6.99
CA ASP A 60 -2.44 7.76 -6.14
C ASP A 60 -2.28 7.21 -4.73
N THR A 61 -1.02 7.20 -4.29
CA THR A 61 -0.58 6.61 -3.04
C THR A 61 -0.28 7.71 -2.04
N PHE A 62 -0.88 7.59 -0.86
CA PHE A 62 -0.72 8.53 0.24
C PHE A 62 -0.11 7.81 1.44
N GLN A 63 0.88 8.42 2.08
CA GLN A 63 1.47 7.93 3.32
C GLN A 63 0.81 8.60 4.53
N LEU A 64 0.59 7.84 5.60
CA LEU A 64 0.20 8.41 6.88
C LEU A 64 1.43 9.01 7.58
N LYS A 65 1.42 10.32 7.83
CA LYS A 65 2.41 11.02 8.66
C LYS A 65 1.71 11.73 9.80
N GLY A 66 2.05 11.36 11.03
CA GLY A 66 1.32 11.78 12.22
C GLY A 66 -0.16 11.38 12.12
N SER A 67 -1.05 12.37 12.04
CA SER A 67 -2.49 12.16 11.90
C SER A 67 -3.04 12.49 10.52
N LYS A 68 -2.18 12.73 9.52
CA LYS A 68 -2.59 13.18 8.18
C LYS A 68 -2.08 12.25 7.09
N TRP A 69 -2.91 12.09 6.06
CA TRP A 69 -2.54 11.40 4.84
C TRP A 69 -1.94 12.41 3.86
N GLU A 70 -0.66 12.25 3.57
CA GLU A 70 0.09 13.08 2.64
C GLU A 70 0.27 12.34 1.32
N TYR A 71 0.15 13.04 0.19
CA TYR A 71 0.46 12.46 -1.11
C TYR A 71 1.93 12.02 -1.13
N SER A 72 2.17 10.81 -1.63
CA SER A 72 3.51 10.24 -1.76
C SER A 72 3.91 10.15 -3.22
N ILE A 73 3.17 9.38 -4.01
CA ILE A 73 3.49 9.08 -5.42
C ILE A 73 2.27 8.45 -6.11
N THR A 74 2.25 8.42 -7.44
CA THR A 74 1.36 7.57 -8.23
C THR A 74 2.12 6.33 -8.68
N ILE A 75 1.64 5.13 -8.31
CA ILE A 75 2.32 3.84 -8.60
C ILE A 75 1.75 3.09 -9.80
#